data_AF-A0A4Q7RZB1-F1
#
_entry.id   AF-A0A4Q7RZB1-F1
#
_cell.length_a   1.000
_cell.length_b   1.000
_cell.length_c   1.000
_cell.angle_alpha   90.00
_cell.angle_beta   90.00
_cell.angle_gamma   90.00
#
_symmetry.space_group_name_H-M   'P 1'
#
loop_
_entity.id
_entity.type
_entity.pdbx_description
1 polymer ?
#
loop_
_entity_poly.entity_id
_entity_poly.type
_entity_poly.pdbx_seq_one_letter_code
_entity_poly.pdbx_strand_id
1 'polypeptide(L)'
;MNNDNTSFTVSVYPIQQEPGLWFASYMISEYRNGAERVLANVSMRHATFGSEAKAKHAARHAGDSAVARMRRRSSAKRNPSIPKLAPAA
;
A
#
# COMPACT_ATOMS: atom_id res chain seq x y z
N MET A 1 -10.19 -12.90 -20.12
CA MET A 1 -10.27 -12.17 -18.84
C MET A 1 -8.88 -12.15 -18.22
N ASN A 2 -8.08 -11.11 -18.47
CA ASN A 2 -6.76 -10.99 -17.84
C ASN A 2 -6.94 -10.23 -16.51
N ASN A 3 -7.31 -11.01 -15.49
CA ASN A 3 -7.18 -10.60 -14.12
C ASN A 3 -5.69 -10.59 -13.81
N ASP A 4 -5.02 -9.46 -14.10
CA ASP A 4 -3.73 -9.14 -13.53
C ASP A 4 -3.95 -9.05 -12.02
N ASN A 5 -3.95 -10.21 -11.35
CA ASN A 5 -3.94 -10.34 -9.91
C ASN A 5 -2.54 -9.93 -9.46
N THR A 6 -2.28 -8.64 -9.54
CA THR A 6 -1.07 -8.05 -8.99
C THR A 6 -1.09 -8.32 -7.50
N SER A 7 -0.28 -9.28 -7.09
CA SER A 7 -0.05 -9.60 -5.69
C SER A 7 0.88 -8.55 -5.09
N PHE A 8 0.47 -8.01 -3.95
CA PHE A 8 1.27 -7.09 -3.16
C PHE A 8 1.74 -7.81 -1.89
N THR A 9 2.98 -7.56 -1.50
CA THR A 9 3.50 -7.93 -0.19
C THR A 9 3.49 -6.69 0.69
N VAL A 10 3.04 -6.83 1.93
CA VAL A 10 3.14 -5.78 2.96
C VAL A 10 4.09 -6.26 4.04
N SER A 11 5.27 -5.67 4.07
CA SER A 11 6.26 -5.92 5.12
C SER A 11 6.07 -4.93 6.25
N VAL A 12 6.11 -5.41 7.49
CA VAL A 12 5.86 -4.62 8.71
C VAL A 12 7.11 -4.60 9.56
N TYR A 13 7.54 -3.40 9.94
CA TYR A 13 8.75 -3.18 10.73
C TYR A 13 8.42 -2.27 11.93
N PRO A 14 8.29 -2.84 13.14
CA PRO A 14 8.35 -2.03 14.35
C PRO A 14 9.80 -1.59 14.58
N ILE A 15 10.02 -0.30 14.79
CA ILE A 15 11.36 0.27 15.00
C ILE A 15 11.39 0.82 16.42
N GLN A 16 12.22 0.25 17.28
CA GLN A 16 12.46 0.80 18.61
C GLN A 16 13.43 1.98 18.50
N GLN A 17 13.04 3.15 18.98
CA GLN A 17 13.96 4.29 19.07
C GLN A 17 14.56 4.44 20.45
N GLU A 18 13.78 4.15 21.48
CA GLU A 18 14.22 4.13 22.87
C GLU A 18 13.61 2.91 23.58
N PRO A 19 14.15 2.49 24.73
CA PRO A 19 13.51 1.49 25.58
C PRO A 19 12.01 1.79 25.79
N GLY A 20 11.13 0.92 25.29
CA GLY A 20 9.68 1.10 25.38
C GLY A 20 9.02 2.03 24.35
N LEU A 21 9.79 2.75 23.52
CA LEU A 21 9.26 3.66 22.51
C LEU A 21 9.46 3.11 21.09
N TRP A 22 8.35 2.83 20.41
CA TRP A 22 8.34 2.20 19.09
C TRP A 22 7.68 3.08 18.05
N PHE A 23 8.22 3.12 16.84
CA PHE A 23 7.55 3.64 15.65
C PHE A 23 7.13 2.49 14.75
N ALA A 24 6.03 2.70 14.05
CA ALA A 24 5.50 1.74 13.11
C ALA A 24 5.93 2.12 11.69
N SER A 25 6.49 1.17 10.96
CA SER A 25 6.85 1.33 9.54
C SER A 25 6.29 0.18 8.72
N TYR A 26 5.87 0.45 7.50
CA TYR A 26 5.47 -0.58 6.55
C TYR A 26 6.04 -0.31 5.16
N MET A 27 6.26 -1.38 4.41
CA MET A 27 6.67 -1.34 3.01
C MET A 27 5.71 -2.17 2.18
N ILE A 28 5.27 -1.63 1.04
CA ILE A 28 4.45 -2.35 0.06
C ILE A 28 5.32 -2.59 -1.15
N SER A 29 5.46 -3.85 -1.55
CA SER A 29 6.13 -4.22 -2.79
C SER A 29 5.22 -5.07 -3.69
N GLU A 30 5.47 -4.98 -4.99
CA GLU A 30 4.87 -5.81 -6.02
C GLU A 30 5.98 -6.61 -6.67
N TYR A 31 5.77 -7.91 -6.83
CA TYR A 31 6.64 -8.73 -7.68
C TYR A 31 6.01 -8.88 -9.05
N ARG A 32 6.66 -8.36 -10.08
CA ARG A 32 6.16 -8.41 -11.46
C ARG A 32 7.31 -8.69 -12.41
N ASN A 33 7.09 -9.63 -13.34
CA ASN A 33 8.04 -9.98 -14.40
C ASN A 33 9.45 -10.34 -13.85
N GLY A 34 9.52 -11.05 -12.73
CA GLY A 34 10.80 -11.48 -12.15
C GLY A 34 11.50 -10.42 -11.30
N ALA A 35 10.93 -9.21 -11.14
CA ALA A 35 11.53 -8.13 -10.38
C ALA A 35 10.60 -7.64 -9.26
N GLU A 36 11.20 -7.33 -8.09
CA GLU A 36 10.51 -6.65 -7.01
C GLU A 36 10.52 -5.13 -7.24
N ARG A 37 9.35 -4.51 -7.08
CA ARG A 37 9.17 -3.07 -7.13
C ARG A 37 8.55 -2.58 -5.83
N VAL A 38 9.23 -1.68 -5.14
CA VAL A 38 8.67 -0.98 -3.98
C VAL A 38 7.68 0.08 -4.45
N LEU A 39 6.45 -0.01 -3.95
CA LEU A 39 5.35 0.91 -4.27
C LEU A 39 5.09 1.93 -3.17
N ALA A 40 5.38 1.57 -1.92
CA ALA A 40 5.34 2.47 -0.78
C ALA A 40 6.34 2.04 0.29
N ASN A 41 6.98 3.00 0.93
CA ASN A 41 7.77 2.79 2.15
C ASN A 41 7.43 3.95 3.10
N VAL A 42 6.72 3.65 4.18
CA VAL A 42 6.15 4.67 5.07
C VAL A 42 6.53 4.38 6.49
N SER A 43 7.22 5.33 7.12
CA SER A 43 7.49 5.34 8.55
C SER A 43 6.59 6.35 9.24
N MET A 44 5.77 5.90 10.20
CA MET A 44 4.85 6.73 10.97
C MET A 44 5.56 7.40 12.15
N ARG A 45 6.63 8.17 11.87
CA ARG A 45 7.48 8.80 12.90
C ARG A 45 6.77 9.83 13.78
N HIS A 46 5.59 10.30 13.37
CA HIS A 46 4.76 11.19 14.17
C HIS A 46 3.92 10.45 15.23
N ALA A 47 3.90 9.11 15.20
CA ALA A 47 3.12 8.28 16.11
C ALA A 47 4.02 7.26 16.82
N THR A 48 4.14 7.42 18.14
CA THR A 48 4.87 6.49 19.02
C THR A 48 3.94 5.48 19.67
N PHE A 49 4.42 4.26 19.85
CA PHE A 49 3.72 3.18 20.53
C PHE A 49 4.53 2.67 21.71
N GLY A 50 3.86 2.42 22.84
CA GLY A 50 4.50 1.89 24.06
C GLY A 50 4.87 0.41 24.01
N SER A 51 4.65 -0.27 22.87
CA SER A 51 5.05 -1.66 22.69
C SER A 51 5.24 -2.01 21.21
N GLU A 52 6.09 -3.00 20.97
CA GLU A 52 6.35 -3.55 19.63
C GLU A 52 5.06 -4.07 18.98
N ALA A 53 4.22 -4.78 19.75
CA ALA A 53 2.96 -5.35 19.26
C ALA A 53 1.99 -4.27 18.75
N LYS A 54 1.88 -3.14 19.47
CA LYS A 54 1.06 -2.00 19.05
C LYS A 54 1.63 -1.35 17.78
N ALA A 55 2.95 -1.20 17.68
CA ALA A 55 3.60 -0.70 16.47
C ALA A 55 3.39 -1.62 15.27
N LYS A 56 3.55 -2.94 15.43
CA LYS A 56 3.26 -3.95 14.40
C LYS A 56 1.82 -3.88 13.93
N HIS A 57 0.88 -3.83 14.86
CA HIS A 57 -0.55 -3.75 14.54
C HIS A 57 -0.87 -2.47 13.76
N ALA A 58 -0.37 -1.33 14.21
CA ALA A 58 -0.57 -0.04 13.52
C ALA A 58 0.03 -0.04 12.11
N ALA A 59 1.25 -0.55 11.94
CA ALA A 59 1.90 -0.68 10.63
C ALA A 59 1.09 -1.59 9.68
N ARG A 60 0.62 -2.74 10.17
CA ARG A 60 -0.21 -3.65 9.39
C ARG A 60 -1.50 -2.97 8.94
N HIS A 61 -2.23 -2.36 9.87
CA HIS A 61 -3.50 -1.70 9.58
C HIS A 61 -3.33 -0.56 8.55
N ALA A 62 -2.28 0.24 8.69
CA ALA A 62 -1.96 1.32 7.75
C ALA A 62 -1.57 0.77 6.36
N GLY A 63 -0.75 -0.29 6.33
CA GLY A 63 -0.37 -0.99 5.10
C GLY A 63 -1.55 -1.60 4.36
N ASP A 64 -2.42 -2.32 5.07
CA ASP A 64 -3.65 -2.91 4.51
C ASP A 64 -4.58 -1.83 3.93
N SER A 65 -4.73 -0.72 4.65
CA SER A 65 -5.50 0.44 4.19
C SER A 65 -4.89 1.08 2.93
N ALA A 66 -3.56 1.15 2.84
CA ALA A 66 -2.87 1.64 1.65
C ALA A 66 -3.06 0.69 0.46
N VAL A 67 -2.94 -0.62 0.63
CA VAL A 67 -3.23 -1.62 -0.42
C VAL A 67 -4.68 -1.51 -0.90
N ALA A 68 -5.65 -1.36 0.02
CA ALA A 68 -7.05 -1.19 -0.35
C ALA A 68 -7.26 0.05 -1.23
N ARG A 69 -6.61 1.18 -0.90
CA ARG A 69 -6.64 2.41 -1.72
C ARG A 69 -5.97 2.21 -3.09
N MET A 70 -4.86 1.48 -3.16
CA MET A 70 -4.19 1.16 -4.42
C MET A 70 -5.10 0.32 -5.33
N ARG A 71 -5.74 -0.72 -4.80
CA ARG A 71 -6.71 -1.55 -5.54
C ARG A 71 -7.87 -0.73 -6.11
N ARG A 72 -8.42 0.20 -5.33
CA ARG A 72 -9.47 1.14 -5.79
C ARG A 72 -8.99 2.06 -6.91
N ARG A 73 -7.77 2.59 -6.83
CA ARG A 73 -7.19 3.44 -7.89
C ARG A 73 -6.93 2.67 -9.19
N SER A 74 -6.48 1.42 -9.10
CA SER A 74 -6.26 0.57 -10.28
C SER A 74 -7.56 0.22 -10.99
N SER A 75 -8.65 0.01 -10.25
CA SER A 75 -9.98 -0.23 -10.83
C SER A 75 -10.56 1.03 -11.47
N ALA A 76 -10.38 2.20 -10.86
CA ALA A 76 -10.82 3.48 -11.45
C ALA A 76 -10.07 3.84 -12.74
N LYS A 77 -8.75 3.56 -12.83
CA LYS A 77 -7.97 3.79 -14.06
C LYS A 77 -8.34 2.86 -15.23
N ARG A 78 -9.06 1.77 -14.98
CA ARG A 78 -9.48 0.81 -16.02
C ARG A 78 -10.76 1.21 -16.76
N ASN A 79 -11.40 2.34 -16.43
CA ASN A 79 -12.58 2.82 -17.13
C ASN A 79 -12.28 4.14 -17.87
N PRO A 80 -11.67 4.12 -19.07
CA PRO A 80 -11.73 5.27 -19.95
C PRO A 80 -13.13 5.26 -20.58
N SER A 81 -14.04 6.05 -20.03
CA SER A 81 -15.23 6.47 -20.76
C SER A 81 -14.78 7.19 -22.03
N ILE A 82 -14.74 6.45 -23.14
CA ILE A 82 -14.53 6.99 -24.49
C ILE A 82 -15.72 7.92 -24.78
N PRO A 83 -15.52 9.22 -25.06
CA PRO A 83 -16.60 10.05 -25.56
C PRO A 83 -16.98 9.53 -26.94
N LYS A 84 -18.20 9.04 -27.09
CA LYS A 84 -18.79 8.68 -28.38
C LYS A 84 -18.91 9.97 -29.21
N LEU A 85 -18.03 10.17 -30.19
CA LEU A 85 -18.20 11.19 -31.22
C LEU A 85 -19.56 10.93 -31.91
N ALA A 86 -20.46 11.91 -31.85
CA ALA A 86 -21.65 11.93 -32.68
C ALA A 86 -21.24 12.24 -34.13
N PRO A 87 -21.91 11.66 -35.15
CA PRO A 87 -21.63 12.01 -36.53
C PRO A 87 -22.12 13.44 -36.80
N ALA A 88 -21.26 14.26 -37.41
CA ALA A 88 -21.64 15.55 -37.95
C ALA A 88 -22.63 15.33 -39.11
N ALA A 89 -23.77 16.01 -39.03
CA ALA A 89 -24.76 16.11 -40.09
C ALA A 89 -24.34 17.16 -41.13
#